data_AF-A0A9D3XCR5-F1
#
_entry.id   AF-A0A9D3XCR5-F1
#
_cell.length_a   1.000
_cell.length_b   1.000
_cell.length_c   1.000
_cell.angle_alpha   90.00
_cell.angle_beta   90.00
_cell.angle_gamma   90.00
#
_symmetry.space_group_name_H-M   'P 1'
#
loop_
_entity.id
_entity.type
_entity.pdbx_description
1 polymer ?
#
loop_
_entity_poly.entity_id
_entity_poly.type
_entity_poly.pdbx_seq_one_letter_code
_entity_poly.pdbx_strand_id
1 'polypeptide(L)'
;MKEDLCIAHDKLAWVLYCDFICLDYDGNILDACTFALLAALKNVQLPKFTINEETGLAEVDLKQTNPLNIRKHPVATSFAVFDDTILIVDPTAEEEDLATGTVTIVMDEEGRLCSVHKPGGSGLTAAKLQDCITRAVTRHKEAKKLIDKVIKSIKPK
;
A
#
# COMPACT_ATOMS: atom_id res chain seq x y z
N MET A 1 1.65 9.36 11.99
CA MET A 1 2.31 9.52 10.68
C MET A 1 2.60 10.98 10.36
N LYS A 2 1.61 11.90 10.33
CA LYS A 2 1.90 13.34 10.14
C LYS A 2 2.77 13.93 11.26
N GLU A 3 2.50 13.53 12.51
CA GLU A 3 3.28 13.95 13.68
C GLU A 3 4.72 13.41 13.65
N ASP A 4 4.92 12.16 13.20
CA ASP A 4 6.24 11.52 13.16
C ASP A 4 7.17 12.14 12.09
N LEU A 5 6.60 12.82 11.09
CA LEU A 5 7.33 13.53 10.04
C LEU A 5 7.56 15.01 10.41
N CYS A 6 6.94 15.52 11.46
CA CYS A 6 7.12 16.89 11.90
C CYS A 6 8.46 17.03 12.63
N ILE A 7 9.33 17.90 12.12
CA ILE A 7 10.62 18.22 12.74
C ILE A 7 10.43 19.33 13.76
N ALA A 8 9.80 20.43 13.32
CA ALA A 8 9.47 21.58 14.13
C ALA A 8 8.11 22.13 13.68
N HIS A 9 7.18 22.24 14.62
CA HIS A 9 5.82 22.70 14.34
C HIS A 9 5.83 24.04 13.61
N ASP A 10 5.06 24.15 12.53
CA ASP A 10 4.97 25.31 11.63
C ASP A 10 6.30 25.81 11.03
N LYS A 11 7.38 25.01 11.09
CA LYS A 11 8.69 25.38 10.55
C LYS A 11 9.23 24.35 9.57
N LEU A 12 9.36 23.09 10.02
CA LEU A 12 10.06 22.05 9.27
C LEU A 12 9.34 20.71 9.39
N ALA A 13 9.24 20.00 8.28
CA ALA A 13 8.70 18.65 8.22
C ALA A 13 9.40 17.86 7.11
N TRP A 14 9.45 16.54 7.28
CA TRP A 14 9.88 15.61 6.25
C TRP A 14 8.83 15.51 5.14
N VAL A 15 9.28 15.63 3.90
CA VAL A 15 8.50 15.33 2.70
C VAL A 15 8.97 13.99 2.15
N LEU A 16 8.03 13.06 1.98
CA LEU A 16 8.31 11.75 1.38
C LEU A 16 7.87 11.77 -0.07
N TYR A 17 8.81 11.53 -0.98
CA TYR A 17 8.53 11.28 -2.39
C TYR A 17 8.48 9.77 -2.61
N CYS A 18 7.37 9.28 -3.16
CA CYS A 18 7.17 7.86 -3.46
C CYS A 18 6.89 7.73 -4.94
N ASP A 19 7.92 7.38 -5.71
CA ASP A 19 7.84 7.23 -7.15
C ASP A 19 7.72 5.74 -7.52
N PHE A 20 6.82 5.44 -8.46
CA PHE A 20 6.57 4.09 -8.95
C PHE A 20 6.87 4.02 -10.44
N ILE A 21 7.58 2.98 -10.86
CA ILE A 21 7.82 2.66 -12.26
C ILE A 21 7.46 1.18 -12.43
N CYS A 22 6.46 0.91 -13.26
CA CYS A 22 6.13 -0.44 -13.70
C CYS A 22 7.14 -0.85 -14.77
N LEU A 23 7.94 -1.88 -14.50
CA LEU A 23 8.94 -2.37 -15.44
C LEU A 23 8.34 -3.34 -16.46
N ASP A 24 7.38 -4.14 -16.01
CA ASP A 24 6.67 -5.13 -16.81
C ASP A 24 5.21 -5.14 -16.37
N TYR A 25 4.30 -4.93 -17.33
CA TYR A 25 2.87 -4.81 -17.08
C TYR A 25 2.16 -6.03 -17.66
N ASP A 26 1.68 -6.89 -16.77
CA ASP A 26 0.83 -8.04 -17.08
C ASP A 26 -0.37 -8.10 -16.13
N GLY A 27 -1.06 -6.96 -15.98
CA GLY A 27 -2.25 -6.83 -15.14
C GLY A 27 -1.98 -6.52 -13.66
N ASN A 28 -3.07 -6.31 -12.92
CA ASN A 28 -3.12 -6.06 -11.48
C ASN A 28 -2.11 -5.03 -10.93
N ILE A 29 -1.92 -3.93 -11.67
CA ILE A 29 -0.91 -2.92 -11.31
C ILE A 29 -1.21 -2.25 -9.97
N LEU A 30 -2.48 -2.08 -9.61
CA LEU A 30 -2.89 -1.44 -8.36
C LEU A 30 -2.40 -2.22 -7.15
N ASP A 31 -2.56 -3.55 -7.14
CA ASP A 31 -2.11 -4.38 -6.04
C ASP A 31 -0.58 -4.33 -5.95
N ALA A 32 0.12 -4.49 -7.08
CA ALA A 32 1.57 -4.42 -7.15
C ALA A 32 2.11 -3.09 -6.59
N CYS A 33 1.52 -1.96 -6.97
CA CYS A 33 1.87 -0.64 -6.43
C CYS A 33 1.64 -0.55 -4.91
N THR A 34 0.53 -1.07 -4.42
CA THR A 34 0.20 -1.01 -2.98
C THR A 34 1.20 -1.82 -2.15
N PHE A 35 1.58 -3.00 -2.65
CA PHE A 35 2.63 -3.83 -2.05
C PHE A 35 4.00 -3.15 -2.09
N ALA A 36 4.39 -2.63 -3.26
CA ALA A 36 5.66 -1.95 -3.43
C ALA A 36 5.77 -0.72 -2.52
N LEU A 37 4.69 0.08 -2.39
CA LEU A 37 4.64 1.23 -1.50
C LEU A 37 4.82 0.82 -0.04
N LEU A 38 4.07 -0.19 0.40
CA LEU A 38 4.13 -0.64 1.79
C LEU A 38 5.52 -1.20 2.13
N ALA A 39 6.13 -1.97 1.23
CA ALA A 39 7.48 -2.48 1.39
C ALA A 39 8.52 -1.35 1.40
N ALA A 40 8.43 -0.40 0.46
CA ALA A 40 9.33 0.73 0.37
C ALA A 40 9.27 1.58 1.65
N LEU A 41 8.07 1.98 2.08
CA LEU A 41 7.91 2.78 3.29
C LEU A 41 8.42 2.06 4.55
N LYS A 42 8.30 0.72 4.64
CA LYS A 42 8.84 -0.05 5.78
C LYS A 42 10.36 -0.15 5.75
N ASN A 43 10.98 0.07 4.58
CA ASN A 43 12.41 0.09 4.39
C ASN A 43 13.02 1.49 4.53
N VAL A 44 12.22 2.55 4.41
CA VAL A 44 12.68 3.94 4.57
C VAL A 44 13.26 4.15 5.97
N GLN A 45 14.45 4.73 6.00
CA GLN A 45 15.13 5.16 7.21
C GLN A 45 15.36 6.67 7.13
N LEU A 46 14.83 7.40 8.11
CA LEU A 46 14.96 8.85 8.19
C LEU A 46 16.17 9.19 9.07
N PRO A 47 17.04 10.13 8.65
CA PRO A 47 18.14 10.55 9.49
C PRO A 47 17.61 11.30 10.72
N LYS A 48 18.34 11.16 11.83
CA LYS A 48 18.02 11.87 13.06
C LYS A 48 18.33 13.35 12.87
N PHE A 49 17.51 14.21 13.47
CA PHE A 49 17.74 15.65 13.48
C PHE A 49 17.83 16.16 14.91
N THR A 50 18.57 17.25 15.08
CA THR A 50 18.61 18.04 16.31
C THR A 50 18.30 19.48 15.93
N ILE A 51 17.48 20.16 16.73
CA ILE A 51 17.23 21.59 16.52
C ILE A 51 18.28 22.35 17.32
N ASN A 52 19.08 23.16 16.63
CA ASN A 52 20.00 24.07 17.30
C ASN A 52 19.19 25.26 17.83
N GLU A 53 19.09 25.39 19.16
CA GLU A 53 18.26 26.41 19.82
C GLU A 53 18.73 27.85 19.54
N GLU A 54 20.01 28.06 19.20
CA GLU A 54 20.55 29.39 18.89
C GLU A 54 20.27 29.83 17.46
N THR A 55 20.30 28.91 16.49
CA THR A 55 20.12 29.24 15.06
C THR A 55 18.72 28.94 14.54
N GLY A 56 17.94 28.13 15.27
CA GLY A 56 16.63 27.65 14.84
C GLY A 56 16.68 26.70 13.63
N LEU A 57 17.87 26.27 13.22
CA LEU A 57 18.08 25.36 12.09
C LEU A 57 18.13 23.90 12.56
N ALA A 58 17.65 22.99 11.71
CA ALA A 58 17.75 21.56 11.94
C ALA A 58 19.11 21.05 11.45
N GLU A 59 19.93 20.56 12.38
CA GLU A 59 21.15 19.83 12.08
C GLU A 59 20.82 18.34 11.92
N VAL A 60 21.13 17.78 10.75
CA VAL A 60 20.82 16.39 10.40
C VAL A 60 22.05 15.52 10.63
N ASP A 61 21.92 14.52 11.51
CA ASP A 61 22.93 13.48 11.68
C ASP A 61 22.66 12.33 10.70
N LEU A 62 23.46 12.26 9.64
CA LEU A 62 23.35 11.22 8.61
C LEU A 62 23.83 9.83 9.11
N LYS A 63 24.54 9.75 10.25
CA LYS A 63 25.05 8.48 10.78
C LYS A 63 24.02 7.74 11.62
N GLN A 64 23.05 8.46 12.19
CA GLN A 64 21.96 7.88 12.97
C GLN A 64 20.66 7.96 12.19
N THR A 65 20.06 6.82 11.92
CA THR A 65 18.79 6.74 11.21
C THR A 65 17.74 6.03 12.06
N ASN A 66 16.49 6.47 11.92
CA ASN A 66 15.33 5.85 12.54
C ASN A 66 14.40 5.31 11.44
N PRO A 67 13.89 4.08 11.57
CA PRO A 67 12.94 3.54 10.61
C PRO A 67 11.61 4.30 10.69
N LEU A 68 10.97 4.50 9.54
CA LEU A 68 9.63 5.09 9.50
C LEU A 68 8.61 4.13 10.13
N ASN A 69 7.86 4.62 11.13
CA ASN A 69 6.85 3.83 11.80
C ASN A 69 5.51 3.87 11.05
N ILE A 70 5.19 2.81 10.34
CA ILE A 70 3.88 2.64 9.68
C ILE A 70 2.95 1.87 10.60
N ARG A 71 1.87 2.50 11.06
CA ARG A 71 0.91 1.89 11.98
C ARG A 71 -0.07 0.93 11.29
N LYS A 72 -0.46 1.23 10.05
CA LYS A 72 -1.47 0.50 9.27
C LYS A 72 -0.85 -0.09 8.02
N HIS A 73 -1.29 -1.26 7.61
CA HIS A 73 -0.70 -2.02 6.51
C HIS A 73 -1.77 -2.37 5.47
N PRO A 74 -2.33 -1.38 4.75
CA PRO A 74 -3.36 -1.64 3.76
C PRO A 74 -2.81 -2.51 2.63
N VAL A 75 -3.62 -3.45 2.16
CA VAL A 75 -3.36 -4.30 0.99
C VAL A 75 -4.52 -4.17 0.05
N ALA A 76 -4.23 -3.88 -1.22
CA ALA A 76 -5.22 -3.91 -2.29
C ALA A 76 -5.39 -5.34 -2.83
N THR A 77 -6.61 -5.66 -3.24
CA THR A 77 -6.96 -6.89 -3.95
C THR A 77 -7.86 -6.54 -5.11
N SER A 78 -7.38 -6.76 -6.33
CA SER A 78 -8.10 -6.48 -7.56
C SER A 78 -8.81 -7.72 -8.10
N PHE A 79 -10.00 -7.50 -8.63
CA PHE A 79 -10.87 -8.51 -9.19
C PHE A 79 -11.32 -8.08 -10.59
N ALA A 80 -11.28 -9.01 -11.54
CA ALA A 80 -11.89 -8.87 -12.85
C ALA A 80 -13.26 -9.55 -12.86
N VAL A 81 -14.24 -8.88 -13.47
CA VAL A 81 -15.63 -9.35 -13.57
C VAL A 81 -15.94 -9.71 -15.03
N PHE A 82 -16.43 -10.93 -15.26
CA PHE A 82 -16.88 -11.41 -16.57
C PHE A 82 -18.37 -11.73 -16.53
N ASP A 83 -19.11 -11.23 -17.53
CA ASP A 83 -20.53 -11.50 -17.77
C ASP A 83 -21.40 -11.35 -16.52
N ASP A 84 -21.09 -10.38 -15.65
CA ASP A 84 -21.72 -10.14 -14.35
C ASP A 84 -21.75 -11.34 -13.40
N THR A 85 -21.13 -12.47 -13.77
CA THR A 85 -21.32 -13.79 -13.17
C THR A 85 -20.02 -14.30 -12.55
N ILE A 86 -18.92 -14.19 -13.28
CA ILE A 86 -17.62 -14.77 -12.93
C ILE A 86 -16.71 -13.66 -12.37
N LEU A 87 -16.01 -13.99 -11.29
CA LEU A 87 -15.05 -13.12 -10.63
C LEU A 87 -13.69 -13.81 -10.63
N ILE A 88 -12.70 -13.17 -11.22
CA ILE A 88 -11.29 -13.60 -11.20
C ILE A 88 -10.54 -12.67 -10.25
N VAL A 89 -9.61 -13.23 -9.48
CA VAL A 89 -8.76 -12.47 -8.54
C VAL A 89 -7.37 -12.42 -9.14
N ASP A 90 -6.67 -11.29 -8.98
CA ASP A 90 -5.31 -11.12 -9.50
C ASP A 90 -5.25 -11.26 -11.03
N PRO A 91 -6.02 -10.44 -11.77
CA PRO A 91 -6.18 -10.63 -13.21
C PRO A 91 -4.90 -10.28 -13.97
N THR A 92 -4.61 -11.06 -15.02
CA THR A 92 -3.55 -10.74 -15.99
C THR A 92 -3.97 -9.60 -16.91
N ALA A 93 -3.05 -9.06 -17.73
CA ALA A 93 -3.40 -8.00 -18.68
C ALA A 93 -4.48 -8.46 -19.67
N GLU A 94 -4.39 -9.71 -20.16
CA GLU A 94 -5.40 -10.29 -21.05
C GLU A 94 -6.76 -10.44 -20.35
N GLU A 95 -6.76 -10.82 -19.07
CA GLU A 95 -7.99 -10.95 -18.29
C GLU A 95 -8.61 -9.58 -17.97
N GLU A 96 -7.81 -8.56 -17.68
CA GLU A 96 -8.27 -7.18 -17.49
C GLU A 96 -8.89 -6.61 -18.78
N ASP A 97 -8.25 -6.84 -19.92
CA ASP A 97 -8.71 -6.36 -21.24
C ASP A 97 -10.04 -7.00 -21.67
N LEU A 98 -10.23 -8.28 -21.35
CA LEU A 98 -11.46 -9.01 -21.67
C LEU A 98 -12.55 -8.87 -20.58
N ALA A 99 -12.22 -8.28 -19.43
CA ALA A 99 -13.17 -8.12 -18.34
C ALA A 99 -14.26 -7.12 -18.70
N THR A 100 -15.48 -7.44 -18.30
CA THR A 100 -16.64 -6.53 -18.40
C THR A 100 -16.62 -5.44 -17.32
N GLY A 101 -15.79 -5.60 -16.29
CA GLY A 101 -15.54 -4.58 -15.27
C GLY A 101 -14.46 -5.02 -14.29
N THR A 102 -13.90 -4.07 -13.55
CA THR A 102 -12.89 -4.31 -12.52
C THR A 102 -13.32 -3.72 -11.19
N VAL A 103 -12.90 -4.37 -10.10
CA VAL A 103 -13.08 -3.84 -8.74
C VAL A 103 -11.83 -4.10 -7.92
N THR A 104 -11.30 -3.05 -7.30
CA THR A 104 -10.17 -3.13 -6.38
C THR A 104 -10.63 -2.79 -4.97
N ILE A 105 -10.34 -3.67 -4.02
CA ILE A 105 -10.72 -3.51 -2.62
C ILE A 105 -9.46 -3.39 -1.78
N VAL A 106 -9.36 -2.32 -1.00
CA VAL A 106 -8.24 -2.10 -0.09
C VAL A 106 -8.70 -2.37 1.33
N MET A 107 -8.03 -3.31 1.99
CA MET A 107 -8.33 -3.74 3.36
C MET A 107 -7.14 -3.49 4.28
N ASP A 108 -7.39 -3.10 5.52
CA ASP A 108 -6.36 -3.04 6.56
C ASP A 108 -6.23 -4.36 7.35
N GLU A 109 -5.26 -4.39 8.27
CA GLU A 109 -4.96 -5.57 9.06
C GLU A 109 -5.98 -5.93 10.15
N GLU A 110 -6.90 -5.01 10.45
CA GLU A 110 -8.05 -5.26 11.33
C GLU A 110 -9.27 -5.75 10.52
N GLY A 111 -9.13 -5.92 9.20
CA GLY A 111 -10.22 -6.30 8.30
C GLY A 111 -11.20 -5.16 8.04
N ARG A 112 -10.79 -3.91 8.25
CA ARG A 112 -11.58 -2.72 7.94
C ARG A 112 -11.36 -2.32 6.50
N LEU A 113 -12.44 -1.92 5.86
CA LEU A 113 -12.43 -1.45 4.48
C LEU A 113 -11.82 -0.05 4.41
N CYS A 114 -10.71 0.09 3.69
CA CYS A 114 -10.06 1.39 3.46
C CYS A 114 -10.63 2.09 2.23
N SER A 115 -10.80 1.35 1.14
CA SER A 115 -11.29 1.90 -0.14
C SER A 115 -11.88 0.79 -1.01
N VAL A 116 -12.85 1.16 -1.84
CA VAL A 116 -13.35 0.36 -2.95
C VAL A 116 -13.25 1.21 -4.19
N HIS A 117 -12.54 0.70 -5.20
CA HIS A 117 -12.41 1.35 -6.48
C HIS A 117 -13.10 0.50 -7.54
N LYS A 118 -14.16 1.04 -8.14
CA LYS A 118 -14.87 0.46 -9.29
C LYS A 118 -14.98 1.53 -10.37
N PRO A 119 -14.07 1.59 -11.36
CA PRO A 119 -14.01 2.69 -12.32
C PRO A 119 -15.14 2.67 -13.37
N GLY A 120 -15.99 1.65 -13.38
CA GLY A 120 -17.09 1.52 -14.34
C GLY A 120 -17.32 0.05 -14.69
N GLY A 121 -17.88 -0.18 -15.88
CA GLY A 121 -18.17 -1.52 -16.38
C GLY A 121 -19.46 -2.13 -15.83
N SER A 122 -19.54 -3.44 -15.93
CA SER A 122 -20.71 -4.25 -15.62
C SER A 122 -21.19 -4.11 -14.18
N GLY A 123 -22.48 -4.37 -13.93
CA GLY A 123 -23.10 -4.14 -12.64
C GLY A 123 -22.73 -5.22 -11.62
N LEU A 124 -22.23 -4.83 -10.44
CA LEU A 124 -21.93 -5.78 -9.38
C LEU A 124 -23.08 -5.82 -8.36
N THR A 125 -23.62 -7.01 -8.09
CA THR A 125 -24.64 -7.18 -7.04
C THR A 125 -24.02 -7.04 -5.65
N ALA A 126 -24.81 -6.59 -4.67
CA ALA A 126 -24.33 -6.43 -3.30
C ALA A 126 -23.78 -7.73 -2.69
N ALA A 127 -24.39 -8.88 -3.02
CA ALA A 127 -23.92 -10.19 -2.57
C ALA A 127 -22.52 -10.53 -3.10
N LYS A 128 -22.22 -10.16 -4.35
CA LYS A 128 -20.90 -10.38 -4.97
C LYS A 128 -19.85 -9.43 -4.44
N LEU A 129 -20.22 -8.17 -4.22
CA LEU A 129 -19.32 -7.23 -3.56
C LEU A 129 -18.94 -7.74 -2.17
N GLN A 130 -19.90 -8.31 -1.43
CA GLN A 130 -19.63 -8.91 -0.12
C GLN A 130 -18.70 -10.13 -0.22
N ASP A 131 -18.83 -10.96 -1.26
CA ASP A 131 -17.90 -12.07 -1.54
C ASP A 131 -16.48 -11.54 -1.84
N CYS A 132 -16.35 -10.51 -2.69
CA CYS A 132 -15.08 -9.85 -2.97
C CYS A 132 -14.42 -9.31 -1.69
N ILE A 133 -15.19 -8.64 -0.81
CA ILE A 133 -14.68 -8.14 0.48
C ILE A 133 -14.17 -9.31 1.34
N THR A 134 -14.94 -10.40 1.43
CA THR A 134 -14.58 -11.57 2.23
C THR A 134 -13.30 -12.24 1.71
N ARG A 135 -13.16 -12.34 0.38
CA ARG A 135 -11.95 -12.85 -0.28
C ARG A 135 -10.76 -11.92 -0.09
N ALA A 136 -10.96 -10.61 -0.19
CA ALA A 136 -9.92 -9.61 0.06
C ALA A 136 -9.36 -9.70 1.48
N VAL A 137 -10.19 -9.96 2.50
CA VAL A 137 -9.72 -10.21 3.87
C VAL A 137 -8.80 -11.45 3.94
N THR A 138 -9.13 -12.51 3.22
CA THR A 138 -8.31 -13.73 3.18
C THR A 138 -6.98 -13.45 2.49
N ARG A 139 -7.01 -12.80 1.32
CA ARG A 139 -5.81 -12.43 0.55
C ARG A 139 -4.90 -11.48 1.35
N HIS A 140 -5.49 -10.51 2.05
CA HIS A 140 -4.76 -9.61 2.94
C HIS A 140 -3.93 -10.38 3.99
N LYS A 141 -4.48 -11.43 4.61
CA LYS A 141 -3.76 -12.22 5.61
C LYS A 141 -2.55 -12.94 5.01
N GLU A 142 -2.66 -13.43 3.78
CA GLU A 142 -1.56 -14.07 3.06
C GLU A 142 -0.47 -13.06 2.68
N ALA A 143 -0.90 -11.96 2.06
CA ALA A 143 -0.07 -10.82 1.69
C ALA A 143 0.78 -10.31 2.87
N LYS A 144 0.13 -10.08 4.00
CA LYS A 144 0.78 -9.61 5.22
C LYS A 144 1.85 -10.58 5.71
N LYS A 145 1.56 -11.89 5.72
CA LYS A 145 2.55 -12.92 6.11
C LYS A 145 3.78 -12.89 5.21
N LEU A 146 3.61 -12.69 3.91
CA LEU A 146 4.72 -12.61 2.96
C LEU A 146 5.57 -11.37 3.22
N ILE A 147 4.95 -10.19 3.37
CA ILE A 147 5.65 -8.94 3.68
C ILE A 147 6.43 -9.08 4.99
N ASP A 148 5.80 -9.58 6.05
CA ASP A 148 6.46 -9.73 7.35
C ASP A 148 7.61 -10.73 7.31
N LYS A 149 7.51 -11.79 6.49
CA LYS A 149 8.60 -12.76 6.27
C LYS A 149 9.78 -12.12 5.54
N VAL A 150 9.52 -11.35 4.47
CA VAL A 150 10.55 -10.67 3.68
C VAL A 150 11.27 -9.62 4.51
N ILE A 151 10.53 -8.81 5.27
CA ILE A 151 11.13 -7.77 6.12
C ILE A 151 12.02 -8.35 7.21
N LYS A 152 11.62 -9.48 7.81
CA LYS A 152 12.48 -10.20 8.77
C LYS A 152 13.76 -10.75 8.11
N SER A 153 13.70 -11.10 6.83
CA SER A 153 14.87 -11.59 6.10
C SER A 153 15.82 -10.48 5.66
N ILE A 154 15.29 -9.29 5.35
CA ILE A 154 16.07 -8.16 4.83
C ILE A 154 16.70 -7.33 5.96
N LYS A 155 16.07 -7.26 7.14
CA LYS A 155 16.67 -6.56 8.28
C LYS A 155 17.97 -7.27 8.70
N PRO A 156 19.15 -6.62 8.63
CA PRO A 156 20.38 -7.21 9.13
C PRO A 156 20.23 -7.50 10.64
N LYS A 157 20.75 -8.66 11.07
CA LYS A 157 20.85 -9.02 12.48
C LYS A 157 21.71 -8.03 13.25
#